data_AF-A0A955DDH0-F1
#
_entry.id   AF-A0A955DDH0-F1
#
_cell.length_a   1.000
_cell.length_b   1.000
_cell.length_c   1.000
_cell.angle_alpha   90.00
_cell.angle_beta   90.00
_cell.angle_gamma   90.00
#
_symmetry.space_group_name_H-M   'P 1'
#
loop_
_entity.id
_entity.type
_entity.pdbx_description
1 polymer ?
#
loop_
_entity_poly.entity_id
_entity_poly.type
_entity_poly.pdbx_seq_one_letter_code
_entity_poly.pdbx_strand_id
1 'polypeptide(L)'
;TLCNDETVVVPGHGVTGDKALIEAQITLFETIRAAVKDAVAAGKTADEIKAMPFPRFAAYGNERRDTTIAVILDELVGWKNTP
;
A
#
# COMPACT_ATOMS: atom_id res chain seq x y z
N THR A 1 -12.68 -15.29 2.08
CA THR A 1 -11.65 -14.81 3.03
C THR A 1 -11.36 -15.91 4.03
N LEU A 2 -10.12 -16.09 4.47
CA LEU A 2 -9.74 -17.17 5.42
C LEU A 2 -10.26 -16.90 6.84
N CYS A 3 -10.40 -15.61 7.22
CA CYS A 3 -10.99 -15.17 8.48
C CYS A 3 -12.52 -15.10 8.38
N ASN A 4 -13.21 -15.56 9.42
CA ASN A 4 -14.66 -15.43 9.61
C ASN A 4 -14.97 -14.43 10.75
N ASP A 5 -16.25 -14.29 11.11
CA ASP A 5 -16.71 -13.35 12.15
C ASP A 5 -16.28 -13.73 13.57
N GLU A 6 -15.83 -14.98 13.77
CA GLU A 6 -15.30 -15.48 15.04
C GLU A 6 -13.78 -15.36 15.14
N THR A 7 -13.12 -14.90 14.07
CA THR A 7 -11.66 -14.84 14.02
C THR A 7 -11.12 -13.65 14.80
N VAL A 8 -10.31 -13.94 15.82
CA VAL A 8 -9.52 -12.93 16.53
C VAL A 8 -8.18 -12.75 15.83
N VAL A 9 -7.84 -11.51 15.50
CA VAL A 9 -6.61 -11.12 14.82
C VAL A 9 -5.67 -10.44 15.80
N VAL A 10 -4.53 -11.07 16.07
CA VAL A 10 -3.45 -10.53 16.89
C VAL A 10 -2.32 -10.08 15.96
N PRO A 11 -2.15 -8.77 15.70
CA PRO A 11 -1.09 -8.29 14.81
C PRO A 11 0.27 -8.34 15.49
N GLY A 12 1.35 -8.34 14.69
CA GLY A 12 2.71 -8.23 15.23
C GLY A 12 2.97 -6.90 15.96
N HIS A 13 2.25 -5.84 15.60
CA HIS A 13 2.24 -4.54 16.27
C HIS A 13 0.82 -3.95 16.24
N GLY A 14 0.42 -3.25 17.31
CA GLY A 14 -0.89 -2.60 17.42
C GLY A 14 -1.87 -3.37 18.29
N VAL A 15 -3.15 -3.01 18.21
CA VAL A 15 -4.22 -3.60 19.02
C VAL A 15 -4.77 -4.87 18.37
N THR A 16 -5.09 -5.87 19.19
CA THR A 16 -5.87 -7.04 18.78
C THR A 16 -7.23 -6.59 18.26
N GLY A 17 -7.72 -7.21 17.19
CA GLY A 17 -9.04 -6.95 16.63
C GLY A 17 -9.61 -8.17 15.93
N ASP A 18 -10.41 -7.93 14.89
CA ASP A 18 -11.13 -8.95 14.15
C ASP A 18 -10.76 -8.93 12.65
N LYS A 19 -11.53 -9.64 11.83
CA LYS A 19 -11.32 -9.70 10.38
C LYS A 19 -11.32 -8.33 9.70
N ALA A 20 -11.95 -7.30 10.27
CA ALA A 20 -12.01 -5.97 9.66
C ALA A 20 -10.63 -5.31 9.59
N LEU A 21 -9.71 -5.66 10.51
CA LEU A 21 -8.31 -5.22 10.43
C LEU A 21 -7.62 -5.73 9.16
N ILE A 22 -7.87 -7.00 8.80
CA ILE A 22 -7.31 -7.62 7.60
C ILE A 22 -7.92 -6.99 6.35
N GLU A 23 -9.24 -6.78 6.33
CA GLU A 23 -9.94 -6.14 5.22
C GLU A 23 -9.43 -4.71 4.98
N ALA A 24 -9.24 -3.93 6.04
CA ALA A 24 -8.69 -2.58 5.96
C ALA A 24 -7.26 -2.58 5.37
N GLN A 25 -6.42 -3.53 5.80
CA GLN A 25 -5.04 -3.68 5.33
C GLN A 25 -4.98 -4.12 3.85
N ILE A 26 -5.81 -5.08 3.44
CA ILE A 26 -5.91 -5.50 2.04
C ILE A 26 -6.32 -4.31 1.18
N THR A 27 -7.39 -3.61 1.59
CA THR A 27 -7.91 -2.47 0.82
C THR A 27 -6.87 -1.35 0.72
N LEU A 28 -6.05 -1.13 1.77
CA LEU A 28 -4.94 -0.19 1.73
C LEU A 28 -3.96 -0.54 0.61
N PHE A 29 -3.46 -1.78 0.60
CA PHE A 29 -2.47 -2.22 -0.39
C PHE A 29 -3.02 -2.23 -1.82
N GLU A 30 -4.24 -2.70 -2.02
CA GLU A 30 -4.90 -2.72 -3.32
C GLU A 30 -5.08 -1.31 -3.88
N THR A 31 -5.54 -0.37 -3.03
CA THR A 31 -5.74 1.03 -3.44
C THR A 31 -4.44 1.69 -3.87
N ILE A 32 -3.35 1.50 -3.12
CA ILE A 32 -2.05 2.08 -3.46
C ILE A 32 -1.52 1.46 -4.77
N ARG A 33 -1.59 0.13 -4.90
CA ARG A 33 -1.13 -0.58 -6.10
C ARG A 33 -1.90 -0.14 -7.34
N ALA A 34 -3.23 -0.03 -7.24
CA ALA A 34 -4.07 0.45 -8.33
C ALA A 34 -3.71 1.88 -8.75
N ALA A 35 -3.59 2.80 -7.78
CA ALA A 35 -3.23 4.19 -8.07
C ALA A 35 -1.85 4.32 -8.75
N VAL A 36 -0.85 3.54 -8.33
CA VAL A 36 0.47 3.52 -8.99
C VAL A 36 0.36 2.93 -10.39
N LYS A 37 -0.37 1.82 -10.57
CA LYS A 37 -0.59 1.19 -11.87
C LYS A 37 -1.27 2.14 -12.87
N ASP A 38 -2.31 2.84 -12.45
CA ASP A 38 -3.03 3.80 -13.29
C ASP A 38 -2.13 4.99 -13.67
N ALA A 39 -1.30 5.45 -12.75
CA ALA A 39 -0.35 6.52 -13.00
C ALA A 39 0.76 6.11 -14.00
N VAL A 40 1.26 4.88 -13.89
CA VAL A 40 2.19 4.29 -14.87
C VAL A 40 1.52 4.20 -16.24
N ALA A 41 0.28 3.69 -16.31
CA ALA A 41 -0.47 3.60 -17.56
C ALA A 41 -0.74 4.97 -18.20
N ALA A 42 -0.86 6.02 -17.38
CA ALA A 42 -0.96 7.41 -17.81
C ALA A 42 0.39 8.05 -18.23
N GLY A 43 1.49 7.29 -18.20
CA GLY A 43 2.82 7.76 -18.62
C GLY A 43 3.53 8.65 -17.61
N LYS A 44 3.09 8.68 -16.34
CA LYS A 44 3.78 9.46 -15.30
C LYS A 44 5.13 8.85 -14.96
N THR A 45 6.10 9.71 -14.67
CA THR A 45 7.42 9.34 -14.17
C THR A 45 7.35 8.89 -12.71
N ALA A 46 8.37 8.16 -12.26
CA ALA A 46 8.45 7.71 -10.88
C ALA A 46 8.43 8.86 -9.86
N ASP A 47 9.08 9.98 -10.16
CA ASP A 47 9.10 11.16 -9.28
C ASP A 47 7.73 11.82 -9.18
N GLU A 48 7.00 11.93 -10.31
CA GLU A 48 5.62 12.42 -10.31
C GLU A 48 4.71 11.49 -9.49
N ILE A 49 4.88 10.18 -9.62
CA ILE A 49 4.11 9.19 -8.85
C ILE A 49 4.42 9.29 -7.35
N LYS A 50 5.70 9.43 -6.98
CA LYS A 50 6.12 9.68 -5.59
C LYS A 50 5.66 11.03 -5.04
N ALA A 51 5.28 11.98 -5.88
CA ALA A 51 4.69 13.25 -5.43
C ALA A 51 3.16 13.18 -5.29
N MET A 52 2.49 12.14 -5.83
CA MET A 52 1.04 12.02 -5.76
C MET A 52 0.53 11.87 -4.31
N PRO A 53 -0.64 12.46 -3.98
CA PRO A 53 -1.26 12.23 -2.69
C PRO A 53 -1.77 10.78 -2.61
N PHE A 54 -1.42 10.10 -1.52
CA PHE A 54 -1.97 8.78 -1.19
C PHE A 54 -2.63 8.87 0.19
N PRO A 55 -3.89 9.32 0.28
CA PRO A 55 -4.54 9.68 1.54
C PRO A 55 -4.51 8.58 2.60
N ARG A 56 -4.49 7.31 2.19
CA ARG A 56 -4.45 6.20 3.15
C ARG A 56 -3.10 6.03 3.85
N PHE A 57 -1.96 6.50 3.34
CA PHE A 57 -0.71 6.49 4.11
C PHE A 57 -0.78 7.42 5.33
N ALA A 58 -1.54 8.51 5.25
CA ALA A 58 -1.69 9.44 6.38
C ALA A 58 -2.36 8.77 7.60
N ALA A 59 -3.22 7.76 7.37
CA ALA A 59 -3.89 7.01 8.44
C ALA A 59 -3.01 5.92 9.10
N TYR A 60 -1.96 5.46 8.42
CA TYR A 60 -1.13 4.32 8.86
C TYR A 60 0.34 4.69 9.10
N GLY A 61 0.72 5.95 8.88
CA GLY A 61 2.09 6.44 8.97
C GLY A 61 2.73 6.64 7.59
N ASN A 62 3.28 7.84 7.37
CA ASN A 62 3.95 8.18 6.11
C ASN A 62 5.40 7.65 6.03
N GLU A 63 5.95 7.10 7.12
CA GLU A 63 7.37 6.72 7.23
C GLU A 63 7.83 5.73 6.14
N ARG A 64 6.93 4.85 5.69
CA ARG A 64 7.24 3.83 4.67
C ARG A 64 6.66 4.14 3.30
N ARG A 65 5.98 5.28 3.12
CA ARG A 65 5.28 5.64 1.88
C ARG A 65 6.19 5.53 0.66
N ASP A 66 7.31 6.24 0.69
CA ASP A 66 8.18 6.35 -0.47
C ASP A 66 8.83 5.01 -0.81
N THR A 67 9.21 4.24 0.20
CA THR A 67 9.71 2.86 0.04
C THR A 67 8.64 1.95 -0.56
N THR A 68 7.40 2.02 -0.09
CA THR A 68 6.31 1.21 -0.65
C THR A 68 6.02 1.57 -2.11
N ILE A 69 5.97 2.86 -2.45
CA ILE A 69 5.78 3.30 -3.84
C ILE A 69 6.93 2.82 -4.72
N ALA A 70 8.17 2.90 -4.23
CA ALA A 70 9.35 2.44 -4.96
C ALA A 70 9.31 0.93 -5.24
N VAL A 71 8.93 0.10 -4.26
CA VAL A 71 8.76 -1.34 -4.45
C VAL A 71 7.68 -1.65 -5.48
N ILE A 72 6.53 -0.96 -5.43
CA ILE A 72 5.45 -1.18 -6.41
C ILE A 72 5.89 -0.78 -7.82
N LEU A 73 6.64 0.31 -7.97
CA LEU A 73 7.20 0.73 -9.25
C LEU A 73 8.20 -0.31 -9.79
N ASP A 74 9.08 -0.84 -8.93
CA ASP A 74 9.99 -1.93 -9.31
C ASP A 74 9.21 -3.18 -9.77
N GLU A 75 8.18 -3.58 -9.03
CA GLU A 75 7.35 -4.73 -9.39
C GLU A 75 6.56 -4.55 -10.70
N LEU A 76 6.05 -3.35 -10.98
CA LEU A 76 5.19 -3.10 -12.13
C LEU A 76 5.97 -2.86 -13.42
N VAL A 77 7.14 -2.20 -13.34
CA VAL A 77 7.87 -1.74 -14.53
C VAL A 77 9.39 -1.97 -14.45
N GLY A 78 9.89 -2.68 -13.42
CA GLY A 78 11.32 -2.91 -13.23
C GLY A 78 12.10 -1.65 -12.91
N TRP A 79 11.45 -0.67 -12.26
CA TRP A 79 12.06 0.59 -11.86
C TRP A 79 13.09 0.38 -10.74
N LYS A 80 14.33 0.10 -11.15
CA LYS A 80 15.48 -0.01 -10.25
C LYS A 80 15.96 1.36 -9.83
N ASN A 81 15.35 1.92 -8.79
CA ASN A 81 15.89 3.09 -8.13
C ASN A 81 16.99 2.65 -7.16
N THR A 82 18.14 2.28 -7.71
CA THR A 82 19.38 2.17 -6.93
C THR A 82 19.64 3.55 -6.31
N PRO A 83 19.91 3.64 -5.00
CA PRO A 83 20.59 4.81 -4.45
C PRO A 83 21.90 5.08 -5.20
#